data_AF-A0A5R9ANB9-F1
#
_entry.id   AF-A0A5R9ANB9-F1
#
_cell.length_a   1.000
_cell.length_b   1.000
_cell.length_c   1.000
_cell.angle_alpha   90.00
_cell.angle_beta   90.00
_cell.angle_gamma   90.00
#
_symmetry.space_group_name_H-M   'P 1'
#
loop_
_entity.id
_entity.type
_entity.pdbx_description
1 polymer ?
#
loop_
_entity_poly.entity_id
_entity_poly.type
_entity_poly.pdbx_seq_one_letter_code
_entity_poly.pdbx_strand_id
1 'polypeptide(L)'
;MADLKFRPEEIRSHRLASGSSGVPEWVAEFVSCAQEAAERGESVKVTFEREMLTTSQAAERLSLDKSTVWRMVQDGRLKAEKVGSHYRIPAEEVRRHDQERMSNMAKQLSDELAADLLDG
;
A
#
# COMPACT_ATOMS: atom_id res chain seq x y z
N MET A 1 22.10 -11.48 -12.27
CA MET A 1 20.70 -11.47 -11.78
C MET A 1 20.16 -10.06 -11.89
N ALA A 2 19.16 -9.85 -12.73
CA ALA A 2 18.40 -8.61 -12.70
C ALA A 2 17.57 -8.57 -11.40
N ASP A 3 17.60 -7.45 -10.68
CA ASP A 3 16.77 -7.21 -9.50
C ASP A 3 15.58 -6.34 -9.91
N LEU A 4 14.48 -7.00 -10.26
CA LEU A 4 13.23 -6.34 -10.65
C LEU A 4 12.31 -6.25 -9.43
N LYS A 5 12.00 -5.02 -9.00
CA LYS A 5 11.23 -4.74 -7.79
C LYS A 5 10.01 -3.89 -8.12
N PHE A 6 8.84 -4.42 -7.77
CA PHE A 6 7.56 -3.72 -7.91
C PHE A 6 6.96 -3.46 -6.53
N ARG A 7 6.44 -2.26 -6.31
CA ARG A 7 5.71 -1.94 -5.10
C ARG A 7 4.32 -2.56 -5.14
N PRO A 8 3.76 -2.96 -3.97
CA PRO A 8 2.41 -3.51 -3.91
C PRO A 8 1.31 -2.59 -4.45
N GLU A 9 1.52 -1.26 -4.43
CA GLU A 9 0.55 -0.29 -4.96
C GLU A 9 0.55 -0.26 -6.49
N GLU A 10 1.71 -0.42 -7.15
CA GLU A 10 1.85 -0.42 -8.62
C GLU A 10 1.11 -1.61 -9.25
N ILE A 11 1.20 -2.78 -8.59
CA ILE A 11 0.51 -4.01 -8.99
C ILE A 11 -1.01 -3.88 -8.78
N ARG A 12 -1.44 -3.24 -7.68
CA ARG A 12 -2.87 -3.12 -7.35
C ARG A 12 -3.62 -2.11 -8.21
N SER A 13 -2.97 -1.01 -8.59
CA SER A 13 -3.56 -0.01 -9.49
C SER A 13 -3.74 -0.55 -10.91
N HIS A 14 -2.87 -1.45 -11.35
CA HIS A 14 -2.92 -2.08 -12.67
C HIS A 14 -3.19 -3.57 -12.57
N ARG A 15 -4.29 -3.93 -11.90
CA ARG A 15 -4.77 -5.31 -11.89
C ARG A 15 -5.19 -5.69 -13.31
N LEU A 16 -4.69 -6.82 -13.81
CA LEU A 16 -5.34 -7.56 -14.89
C LEU A 16 -6.73 -7.95 -14.38
N ALA A 17 -7.74 -7.12 -14.60
CA ALA A 17 -9.11 -7.59 -14.44
C ALA A 17 -9.28 -8.72 -15.45
N SER A 18 -9.91 -9.82 -15.03
CA SER A 18 -10.28 -10.91 -15.93
C SER A 18 -11.22 -10.33 -17.01
N GLY A 19 -10.67 -9.80 -18.10
CA GLY A 19 -11.41 -9.07 -19.14
C GLY A 19 -11.03 -7.60 -19.38
N SER A 20 -10.03 -7.00 -18.73
CA SER A 20 -9.54 -5.67 -19.14
C SER A 20 -8.59 -5.81 -20.33
N SER A 21 -8.95 -5.22 -21.46
CA SER A 21 -8.15 -5.20 -22.70
C SER A 21 -6.84 -4.43 -22.50
N GLY A 22 -5.79 -5.13 -22.10
CA GLY A 22 -4.42 -4.60 -22.03
C GLY A 22 -3.58 -5.33 -20.99
N VAL A 23 -2.34 -5.67 -21.35
CA VAL A 23 -1.33 -6.17 -20.41
C VAL A 23 -0.69 -4.95 -19.72
N PRO A 24 -0.74 -4.82 -18.38
CA PRO A 24 -0.06 -3.74 -17.67
C PRO A 24 1.43 -3.70 -17.96
N GLU A 25 2.01 -2.50 -17.92
CA GLU A 25 3.44 -2.28 -18.15
C GLU A 25 4.32 -3.14 -17.24
N TRP A 26 3.99 -3.24 -15.95
CA TRP A 26 4.72 -4.07 -15.00
C TRP A 26 4.76 -5.56 -15.38
N VAL A 27 3.71 -6.06 -16.04
CA VAL A 27 3.65 -7.45 -16.53
C VAL A 27 4.56 -7.61 -17.74
N ALA A 28 4.52 -6.67 -18.68
CA ALA A 28 5.39 -6.71 -19.85
C ALA A 28 6.88 -6.69 -19.44
N GLU A 29 7.25 -5.79 -18.52
CA GLU A 29 8.61 -5.72 -17.95
C GLU A 29 9.03 -7.03 -17.28
N PHE A 30 8.13 -7.62 -16.48
CA PHE A 30 8.39 -8.91 -15.84
C PHE A 30 8.62 -10.03 -16.86
N VAL A 31 7.78 -10.12 -17.89
CA VAL A 31 7.91 -11.14 -18.95
C VAL A 31 9.20 -10.93 -19.74
N SER A 32 9.54 -9.70 -20.14
CA SER A 32 10.79 -9.40 -20.85
C SER A 32 12.01 -9.83 -20.04
N CYS A 33 12.06 -9.48 -18.74
CA CYS A 33 13.15 -9.89 -17.85
C CYS A 33 13.26 -11.42 -17.72
N ALA A 34 12.11 -12.11 -17.64
CA ALA A 34 12.09 -13.57 -17.57
C ALA A 34 12.55 -14.25 -18.87
N GLN A 35 12.18 -13.70 -20.03
CA GLN A 35 12.62 -14.19 -21.34
C GLN A 35 14.14 -14.05 -21.52
N GLU A 36 14.69 -12.89 -21.17
CA GLU A 36 16.14 -12.67 -21.23
C GLU A 36 16.92 -13.63 -20.32
N ALA A 37 16.40 -13.94 -19.13
CA ALA A 37 17.00 -14.93 -18.25
C ALA A 37 16.96 -16.34 -18.87
N ALA A 38 15.84 -16.71 -19.49
CA ALA A 38 15.69 -18.00 -20.15
C ALA A 38 16.65 -18.17 -21.35
N GLU A 39 16.86 -17.12 -22.15
CA GLU A 39 17.84 -17.13 -23.25
C GLU A 39 19.28 -17.35 -22.77
N ARG A 40 19.58 -16.91 -21.54
CA ARG A 40 20.86 -17.16 -20.86
C ARG A 40 20.95 -18.54 -20.18
N GLY A 41 19.89 -19.35 -20.24
CA GLY A 41 19.81 -20.63 -19.53
C GLY A 41 19.67 -20.49 -18.01
N GLU A 42 19.26 -19.33 -17.52
CA GLU A 42 19.10 -19.02 -16.11
C GLU A 42 17.66 -19.34 -15.64
N SER A 43 17.51 -19.80 -14.39
CA SER A 43 16.20 -19.96 -13.76
C SER A 43 15.71 -18.66 -13.13
N VAL A 44 14.44 -18.32 -13.30
CA VAL A 44 13.81 -17.13 -12.67
C VAL A 44 13.14 -17.53 -11.35
N LYS A 45 13.39 -16.75 -10.29
CA LYS A 45 12.72 -16.88 -8.98
C LYS A 45 12.00 -15.58 -8.64
N VAL A 46 10.71 -15.67 -8.34
CA VAL A 46 9.92 -14.56 -7.80
C VAL A 46 9.91 -14.64 -6.28
N THR A 47 10.17 -13.53 -5.62
CA THR A 47 10.10 -13.43 -4.15
C THR A 47 9.18 -12.29 -3.75
N PHE A 48 8.65 -12.34 -2.54
CA PHE A 48 7.81 -11.30 -1.97
C PHE A 48 8.37 -10.89 -0.61
N GLU A 49 8.38 -9.59 -0.35
CA GLU A 49 8.79 -9.02 0.93
C GLU A 49 7.72 -8.07 1.45
N ARG A 50 7.54 -8.05 2.78
CA ARG A 50 6.64 -7.08 3.40
C ARG A 50 7.30 -5.71 3.36
N GLU A 51 6.64 -4.75 2.74
CA GLU A 51 7.12 -3.37 2.72
C GLU A 51 7.00 -2.75 4.12
N MET A 52 8.15 -2.31 4.65
CA MET A 52 8.26 -1.69 5.96
C MET A 52 8.60 -0.22 5.81
N LEU A 53 7.76 0.65 6.37
CA LEU A 53 7.87 2.09 6.24
C LEU A 53 8.50 2.72 7.47
N THR A 54 9.27 3.78 7.25
CA THR A 54 9.62 4.71 8.32
C THR A 54 8.39 5.52 8.75
N THR A 55 8.45 6.13 9.94
CA THR A 55 7.40 7.07 10.39
C THR A 55 7.20 8.22 9.41
N SER A 56 8.26 8.70 8.76
CA SER A 56 8.18 9.77 7.76
C SER A 56 7.45 9.31 6.50
N GLN A 57 7.79 8.13 5.98
CA GLN A 57 7.10 7.57 4.81
C GLN A 57 5.62 7.26 5.09
N ALA A 58 5.31 6.79 6.30
CA ALA A 58 3.92 6.60 6.72
C ALA A 58 3.15 7.93 6.80
N ALA A 59 3.82 9.00 7.28
CA ALA A 59 3.25 10.35 7.33
C ALA A 59 2.94 10.89 5.93
N GLU A 60 3.87 10.73 4.98
CA GLU A 60 3.65 11.07 3.57
C GLU A 60 2.44 10.31 2.98
N ARG A 61 2.33 9.00 3.24
CA ARG A 61 1.20 8.20 2.73
C ARG A 61 -0.14 8.59 3.33
N LEU A 62 -0.17 8.94 4.62
CA LEU A 62 -1.40 9.33 5.31
C LEU A 62 -1.77 10.80 5.13
N SER A 63 -0.91 11.58 4.43
CA SER A 63 -1.00 13.04 4.36
C SER A 63 -1.11 13.69 5.76
N LEU A 64 -0.34 13.17 6.72
CA LEU A 64 -0.28 13.63 8.10
C LEU A 64 1.14 14.14 8.41
N ASP A 65 1.30 14.89 9.49
CA ASP A 65 2.63 15.22 9.98
C ASP A 65 3.28 14.02 10.70
N LYS A 66 4.62 14.00 10.71
CA LYS A 66 5.42 12.93 11.33
C LYS A 66 5.14 12.79 12.84
N SER A 67 4.85 13.87 13.54
CA SER A 67 4.60 13.85 14.98
C SER A 67 3.26 13.19 15.31
N THR A 68 2.25 13.41 14.48
CA THR A 68 0.95 12.74 14.57
C THR A 68 1.08 11.25 14.33
N VAL A 69 1.80 10.82 13.29
CA VAL A 69 2.07 9.39 13.05
C VAL A 69 2.86 8.78 14.19
N TRP A 70 3.84 9.48 14.73
CA TRP A 70 4.59 9.02 15.90
C TRP A 70 3.68 8.80 17.11
N ARG A 71 2.80 9.77 17.42
CA ARG A 71 1.80 9.64 18.48
C ARG A 71 0.87 8.46 18.24
N MET A 72 0.39 8.26 17.01
CA MET A 72 -0.44 7.10 16.66
C MET A 72 0.25 5.76 16.92
N VAL A 73 1.57 5.68 16.69
CA VAL A 73 2.37 4.49 17.02
C VAL A 73 2.47 4.31 18.54
N GLN A 74 2.75 5.39 19.29
CA GLN A 74 2.84 5.34 20.76
C GLN A 74 1.51 4.93 21.41
N ASP A 75 0.39 5.45 20.91
CA ASP A 75 -0.96 5.18 21.41
C ASP A 75 -1.50 3.82 20.92
N GLY A 76 -0.74 3.06 20.12
CA GLY A 76 -1.13 1.76 19.58
C GLY A 76 -2.19 1.80 18.47
N ARG A 77 -2.54 2.99 17.98
CA ARG A 77 -3.50 3.19 16.87
C ARG A 77 -2.93 2.72 15.53
N LEU A 78 -1.61 2.76 15.39
CA LEU A 78 -0.87 2.27 14.23
C LEU A 78 0.16 1.25 14.70
N LYS A 79 0.01 -0.01 14.28
CA LYS A 79 0.96 -1.07 14.65
C LYS A 79 2.32 -0.81 14.03
N ALA A 80 3.37 -0.86 14.86
CA ALA A 80 4.74 -0.73 14.41
C ALA A 80 5.62 -1.78 15.09
N GLU A 81 6.66 -2.21 14.39
CA GLU A 81 7.68 -3.12 14.87
C GLU A 81 8.95 -2.33 15.17
N LYS A 82 9.62 -2.65 16.28
CA LYS A 82 10.91 -2.06 16.62
C LYS A 82 12.02 -2.86 15.95
N VAL A 83 12.67 -2.25 14.96
CA VAL A 83 13.78 -2.84 14.22
C VAL A 83 15.06 -2.11 14.62
N GLY A 84 15.81 -2.69 15.55
CA GLY A 84 16.94 -2.05 16.20
C GLY A 84 16.52 -0.83 17.01
N SER A 85 17.05 0.34 16.67
CA SER A 85 16.73 1.62 17.34
C SER A 85 15.51 2.34 16.75
N HIS A 86 15.01 1.91 15.58
CA HIS A 86 13.96 2.63 14.86
C HIS A 86 12.67 1.83 14.80
N TYR A 87 11.54 2.55 14.73
CA TYR A 87 10.25 1.93 14.44
C TYR A 87 10.05 1.80 12.93
N ARG A 88 9.41 0.69 12.56
CA ARG A 88 9.01 0.36 11.20
C ARG A 88 7.54 -0.01 11.19
N ILE A 89 6.79 0.59 10.29
CA ILE A 89 5.34 0.42 10.19
C ILE A 89 5.08 -0.41 8.92
N PRO A 90 4.43 -1.57 9.00
CA PRO A 90 4.02 -2.31 7.82
C PRO A 90 3.18 -1.42 6.89
N ALA A 91 3.48 -1.42 5.59
CA ALA A 91 2.71 -0.64 4.62
C ALA A 91 1.21 -1.03 4.60
N GLU A 92 0.90 -2.30 4.90
CA GLU A 92 -0.46 -2.79 5.07
C GLU A 92 -1.22 -2.12 6.22
N GLU A 93 -0.53 -1.81 7.30
CA GLU A 93 -1.12 -1.22 8.50
C GLU A 93 -1.45 0.25 8.26
N VAL A 94 -0.55 0.96 7.57
CA VAL A 94 -0.81 2.34 7.12
C VAL A 94 -2.07 2.40 6.26
N ARG A 95 -2.19 1.47 5.30
CA ARG A 95 -3.36 1.41 4.41
C ARG A 95 -4.64 1.05 5.16
N ARG A 96 -4.59 0.07 6.07
CA ARG A 96 -5.73 -0.29 6.93
C ARG A 96 -6.24 0.94 7.66
N HIS A 97 -5.33 1.68 8.28
CA HIS A 97 -5.68 2.89 9.03
C HIS A 97 -6.31 3.97 8.13
N ASP A 98 -5.77 4.17 6.93
CA ASP A 98 -6.31 5.15 5.98
C ASP A 98 -7.72 4.79 5.51
N GLN A 99 -7.95 3.52 5.18
CA GLN A 99 -9.27 3.01 4.80
C GLN A 99 -10.29 3.15 5.92
N GLU A 100 -9.90 2.87 7.16
CA GLU A 100 -10.76 3.08 8.33
C GLU A 100 -11.12 4.56 8.51
N ARG A 101 -10.15 5.47 8.35
CA ARG A 101 -10.39 6.93 8.43
C ARG A 101 -11.40 7.38 7.37
N MET A 102 -11.20 6.97 6.12
CA MET A 102 -12.10 7.32 5.01
C MET A 102 -13.50 6.73 5.22
N SER A 103 -13.60 5.47 5.65
CA SER A 103 -14.88 4.80 5.92
C SER A 103 -15.66 5.51 7.03
N ASN A 104 -14.97 5.93 8.09
CA ASN A 104 -15.61 6.63 9.21
C ASN A 104 -16.10 8.02 8.79
N MET A 105 -15.31 8.77 8.00
CA MET A 105 -15.74 10.07 7.46
C MET A 105 -16.97 9.92 6.57
N ALA A 106 -16.98 8.92 5.68
CA ALA A 106 -18.11 8.66 4.79
C ALA A 106 -19.40 8.32 5.57
N LYS A 107 -19.30 7.55 6.66
CA LYS A 107 -20.44 7.24 7.53
C LYS A 107 -20.98 8.49 8.21
N GLN A 108 -20.11 9.32 8.80
CA GLN A 108 -20.53 10.55 9.49
C GLN A 108 -21.29 11.51 8.56
N LEU A 109 -20.78 11.73 7.35
CA LEU A 109 -21.45 12.56 6.34
C LEU A 109 -22.79 11.96 5.91
N SER A 110 -22.87 10.64 5.76
CA SER A 110 -24.11 9.95 5.43
C SER A 110 -25.16 10.11 6.53
N ASP A 111 -24.76 10.04 7.79
CA ASP A 111 -25.66 10.19 8.94
C ASP A 111 -26.20 11.63 9.05
N GLU A 112 -25.33 12.63 8.82
CA GLU A 112 -25.71 14.05 8.79
C GLU A 112 -26.70 14.36 7.65
N LEU A 113 -26.41 13.91 6.42
CA LEU A 113 -27.31 14.08 5.28
C LEU A 113 -28.66 13.37 5.49
N ALA A 114 -28.65 12.20 6.14
CA ALA A 114 -29.88 11.48 6.45
C ALA A 114 -30.74 12.23 7.47
N ALA A 115 -30.13 12.90 8.45
CA ALA A 115 -30.87 13.74 9.41
C ALA A 115 -31.52 14.94 8.71
N ASP A 116 -30.76 15.68 7.88
CA ASP A 116 -31.26 16.83 7.14
C ASP A 116 -32.43 16.51 6.19
N LEU A 117 -32.43 15.30 5.59
CA LEU A 117 -33.50 14.86 4.68
C LEU A 117 -34.77 14.40 5.42
N LEU A 118 -34.67 13.99 6.69
CA LEU A 118 -35.81 13.54 7.49
C LEU A 118 -36.49 14.69 8.25
N ASP A 119 -35.77 15.79 8.49
CA ASP A 119 -36.24 16.95 9.25
C ASP A 119 -36.84 18.08 8.37
N GLY A 120 -36.96 17.89 7.05
CA GLY A 120 -37.54 18.85 6.08
C GLY A 120 -38.74 18.32 5.32
#